data_AF-A0A0C2YX35-F1
#
_entry.id   AF-A0A0C2YX35-F1
#
_cell.length_a   1.000
_cell.length_b   1.000
_cell.length_c   1.000
_cell.angle_alpha   90.00
_cell.angle_beta   90.00
_cell.angle_gamma   90.00
#
_symmetry.space_group_name_H-M   'P 1'
#
loop_
_entity.id
_entity.type
_entity.pdbx_description
1 polymer ?
#
loop_
_entity_poly.entity_id
_entity_poly.type
_entity_poly.pdbx_seq_one_letter_code
_entity_poly.pdbx_strand_id
1 'polypeptide(L)' 'MKKILEGVWIILAILTIFAFILGHLKFMPIYLVAILLISTFIKGQLVIDYFMGLKKVKLKYRLIPTIWLTVVISLIAILL' A
#
# COMPACT_ATOMS: atom_id res chain seq x y z
N MET A 1 19.21 1.69 -11.00
CA MET A 1 17.77 1.33 -10.99
C MET A 1 17.51 0.03 -10.25
N LYS A 2 18.27 -1.04 -10.49
CA LYS A 2 18.13 -2.35 -9.81
C LYS A 2 18.14 -2.27 -8.26
N LYS A 3 19.14 -1.58 -7.68
CA LYS A 3 19.25 -1.34 -6.23
C LYS A 3 18.03 -0.63 -5.59
N ILE A 4 17.36 0.24 -6.34
CA ILE A 4 16.16 0.95 -5.84
C ILE A 4 14.98 -0.01 -5.81
N LEU A 5 14.80 -0.84 -6.86
CA LEU A 5 13.77 -1.88 -6.86
C LEU A 5 13.99 -2.90 -5.74
N GLU A 6 15.24 -3.32 -5.51
CA GLU A 6 15.59 -4.23 -4.42
C GLU A 6 15.22 -3.63 -3.05
N GLY A 7 15.53 -2.35 -2.80
CA GLY A 7 15.12 -1.66 -1.58
C GLY A 7 13.60 -1.57 -1.42
N VAL A 8 12.86 -1.21 -2.48
CA VAL A 8 11.40 -1.14 -2.46
C VAL A 8 10.80 -2.53 -2.23
N TRP A 9 11.38 -3.57 -2.82
CA TRP A 9 10.95 -4.95 -2.63
C TRP A 9 11.09 -5.40 -1.17
N ILE A 10 12.22 -5.09 -0.52
CA ILE A 10 12.44 -5.39 0.91
C ILE A 10 11.39 -4.69 1.77
N ILE A 11 11.09 -3.42 1.49
CA ILE A 11 10.04 -2.66 2.19
C ILE A 11 8.67 -3.34 2.01
N LEU A 12 8.33 -3.76 0.79
CA LEU A 12 7.09 -4.49 0.51
C LEU A 12 7.01 -5.83 1.26
N ALA A 13 8.12 -6.57 1.35
CA ALA A 13 8.19 -7.82 2.09
C ALA A 13 7.95 -7.59 3.59
N ILE A 14 8.62 -6.60 4.20
CA ILE A 14 8.44 -6.23 5.60
C ILE A 14 6.99 -5.83 5.88
N LEU A 15 6.41 -4.96 5.05
CA LEU A 15 5.01 -4.54 5.16
C LEU A 15 4.03 -5.71 4.95
N THR A 16 4.44 -6.80 4.30
CA THR A 16 3.61 -8.01 4.12
C THR A 16 3.64 -8.89 5.34
N ILE A 17 4.81 -9.10 5.92
CA ILE A 17 4.97 -9.81 7.18
C ILE A 17 4.21 -9.08 8.29
N PHE A 18 4.33 -7.75 8.35
CA PHE A 18 3.59 -6.93 9.31
C PHE A 18 2.06 -7.10 9.19
N ALA A 19 1.51 -6.99 7.97
CA ALA A 19 0.08 -7.20 7.72
C ALA A 19 -0.37 -8.62 8.08
N PHE A 20 0.45 -9.63 7.78
CA PHE A 20 0.17 -11.03 8.10
C PHE A 20 0.11 -11.27 9.61
N ILE A 21 1.07 -10.72 10.37
CA ILE A 21 1.09 -10.83 11.84
C ILE A 21 -0.14 -10.16 12.43
N LEU A 22 -0.49 -8.95 11.98
CA LEU A 22 -1.67 -8.24 12.46
C LEU A 22 -2.97 -9.03 12.19
N GLY A 23 -3.09 -9.66 11.02
CA GLY A 23 -4.25 -10.48 10.67
C GLY A 23 -4.40 -11.76 11.51
N HIS A 24 -3.33 -12.23 12.15
CA HIS A 24 -3.37 -13.39 13.04
C HIS A 24 -3.75 -13.06 14.49
N LEU A 25 -3.85 -11.78 14.84
CA LEU A 25 -4.30 -11.36 16.16
C LEU A 25 -5.82 -11.57 16.27
N LYS A 26 -6.25 -12.39 17.24
CA LYS A 26 -7.68 -12.71 17.47
C LYS A 26 -8.55 -11.48 17.75
N PHE A 27 -7.96 -10.43 18.33
CA PHE A 27 -8.63 -9.17 18.59
C PHE A 27 -7.83 -8.06 17.94
N MET A 28 -8.40 -7.43 16.93
CA MET A 28 -7.77 -6.35 16.20
C MET A 28 -8.52 -5.05 16.50
N PRO A 29 -7.97 -4.19 17.37
CA PRO A 29 -8.61 -2.91 17.68
C PRO A 29 -8.58 -1.97 16.47
N ILE A 30 -9.55 -1.06 16.42
CA ILE A 30 -9.80 -0.16 15.27
C ILE A 30 -8.55 0.63 14.84
N TYR A 31 -7.70 1.03 15.78
CA TYR A 31 -6.46 1.76 15.47
C TYR A 31 -5.43 0.91 14.71
N LEU A 32 -5.37 -0.41 14.96
CA LEU A 32 -4.53 -1.31 14.17
C LEU A 32 -5.08 -1.47 12.76
N VAL A 33 -6.40 -1.41 12.57
CA VAL A 33 -7.03 -1.48 11.25
C VAL A 33 -6.68 -0.24 10.43
N ALA A 34 -6.75 0.94 11.05
CA ALA A 34 -6.31 2.19 10.43
C ALA A 34 -4.82 2.12 10.00
N ILE A 35 -3.94 1.59 10.86
CA ILE A 35 -2.53 1.38 10.52
C ILE A 35 -2.39 0.40 9.34
N LEU A 36 -3.18 -0.67 9.31
CA LEU A 36 -3.17 -1.65 8.22
C LEU A 36 -3.62 -1.03 6.88
N LEU A 37 -4.64 -0.18 6.89
CA LEU A 37 -5.09 0.58 5.72
C LEU A 37 -4.03 1.55 5.21
N ILE A 38 -3.37 2.31 6.11
CA ILE A 38 -2.25 3.20 5.76
C ILE A 38 -1.10 2.39 5.15
N SER A 39 -0.74 1.26 5.76
CA SER A 39 0.30 0.37 5.24
C SER A 39 -0.03 -0.14 3.84
N THR A 40 -1.30 -0.46 3.59
CA THR A 40 -1.79 -0.93 2.29
C THR A 40 -1.70 0.16 1.23
N PHE A 41 -2.04 1.40 1.58
CA PHE A 41 -1.88 2.55 0.69
C PHE A 41 -0.41 2.77 0.30
N ILE A 42 0.50 2.74 1.27
CA ILE A 42 1.94 2.90 1.03
C ILE A 42 2.45 1.80 0.09
N LYS A 43 2.10 0.53 0.35
CA LYS A 43 2.47 -0.59 -0.52
C LYS A 43 1.95 -0.41 -1.94
N GLY A 44 0.68 -0.03 -2.09
CA GLY A 44 0.06 0.21 -3.39
C GLY A 44 0.77 1.31 -4.17
N GLN A 45 1.10 2.44 -3.54
CA GLN A 45 1.87 3.51 -4.18
C GLN A 45 3.26 3.05 -4.61
N LEU A 46 3.97 2.27 -3.79
CA LEU A 46 5.28 1.72 -4.15
C LEU A 46 5.20 0.80 -5.39
N VAL A 47 4.15 -0.01 -5.50
CA VAL A 47 3.92 -0.85 -6.69
C VAL A 47 3.61 0.00 -7.92
N ILE A 48 2.73 0.99 -7.80
CA ILE A 48 2.36 1.92 -8.88
C ILE A 48 3.60 2.66 -9.39
N ASP A 49 4.41 3.22 -8.50
CA ASP A 49 5.57 4.02 -8.89
C ASP A 49 6.70 3.16 -9.49
N TYR A 50 7.09 2.07 -8.82
CA TYR A 50 8.33 1.36 -9.14
C TYR A 50 8.15 0.07 -9.94
N PHE A 51 7.06 -0.67 -9.73
CA PHE A 51 6.84 -1.95 -10.40
C PHE A 51 5.95 -1.82 -11.65
N MET A 52 4.93 -0.97 -11.61
CA MET A 52 4.16 -0.59 -12.81
C MET A 52 4.89 0.44 -13.67
N GLY A 53 6.02 0.97 -13.19
CA GLY A 53 6.87 1.91 -13.93
C GLY A 53 6.27 3.31 -14.08
N LEU A 54 5.19 3.64 -13.36
CA LEU A 54 4.45 4.90 -13.53
C LEU A 54 5.18 6.12 -12.95
N LYS A 55 6.27 5.94 -12.20
CA LYS A 55 7.07 7.04 -11.62
C LYS A 55 7.63 8.02 -12.65
N LYS A 56 7.94 7.56 -13.87
CA LYS A 56 8.51 8.40 -14.94
C LYS A 56 7.48 8.83 -16.00
N VAL A 57 6.22 8.46 -15.83
CA VAL A 57 5.15 8.69 -16.81
C VAL A 57 4.38 9.96 -16.43
N LYS A 58 3.65 10.56 -17.38
CA LYS A 58 2.83 11.75 -17.11
C LYS A 58 1.91 11.49 -15.90
N LEU A 59 1.86 12.47 -14.98
CA LEU A 59 1.08 12.42 -13.72
C LEU A 59 -0.36 11.93 -13.89
N LYS A 60 -1.01 12.26 -15.02
CA LYS A 60 -2.36 11.80 -15.35
C LYS A 60 -2.52 10.28 -15.26
N TYR A 61 -1.56 9.51 -15.75
CA TYR A 61 -1.63 8.04 -15.74
C TYR A 61 -1.31 7.45 -14.36
N ARG A 62 -0.50 8.14 -13.56
CA ARG A 62 -0.24 7.73 -12.18
C ARG A 62 -1.43 7.98 -11.27
N LEU A 63 -2.20 9.05 -11.53
CA LEU A 63 -3.36 9.41 -10.73
C LEU A 63 -4.50 8.40 -10.84
N ILE A 64 -4.67 7.72 -11.97
CA ILE A 64 -5.75 6.75 -12.16
C ILE A 64 -5.71 5.63 -11.09
N PRO A 65 -4.62 4.82 -10.98
CA PRO A 65 -4.55 3.77 -9.97
C PRO A 65 -4.45 4.33 -8.55
N THR A 66 -3.83 5.52 -8.35
CA THR A 66 -3.76 6.15 -7.04
C THR A 66 -5.13 6.58 -6.53
N ILE A 67 -5.93 7.26 -7.35
CA ILE A 67 -7.30 7.68 -7.00
C ILE A 67 -8.16 6.46 -6.74
N TRP A 68 -8.10 5.45 -7.62
CA TRP A 68 -8.85 4.21 -7.41
C TRP A 68 -8.50 3.56 -6.07
N LEU A 69 -7.21 3.42 -5.75
CA LEU A 69 -6.75 2.86 -4.47
C LEU A 69 -7.22 3.70 -3.28
N THR A 70 -7.12 5.03 -3.37
CA THR A 70 -7.60 5.95 -2.33
C THR A 70 -9.10 5.76 -2.09
N VAL A 71 -9.91 5.71 -3.15
CA VAL A 71 -11.36 5.51 -3.04
C VAL A 71 -11.68 4.19 -2.35
N VAL A 72 -11.05 3.09 -2.75
CA VAL A 72 -11.27 1.76 -2.14
C VAL A 72 -10.92 1.77 -0.65
N ILE A 73 -9.77 2.34 -0.29
CA ILE A 73 -9.33 2.41 1.12
C ILE A 73 -10.25 3.31 1.95
N SER A 74 -10.68 4.44 1.40
CA SER A 74 -11.65 5.33 2.07
C SER A 74 -12.99 4.65 2.31
N LEU A 75 -13.49 3.87 1.35
CA LEU A 75 -14.73 3.11 1.52
C LEU A 75 -14.61 2.07 2.63
N ILE A 76 -13.48 1.37 2.71
CA ILE A 76 -13.23 0.41 3.80
C ILE A 76 -13.17 1.14 5.15
N ALA A 77 -12.49 2.30 5.21
CA ALA A 77 -12.35 3.09 6.43
C ALA A 77 -13.69 3.65 6.94
N ILE A 78 -14.62 3.99 6.06
CA ILE A 78 -15.96 4.50 6.44
C ILE A 78 -16.87 3.37 6.94
N LEU A 79 -16.68 2.15 6.43
CA LEU A 79 -17.51 0.99 6.80
C LEU A 79 -17.11 0.37 8.14
N LEU A 80 -15.88 0.60 8.59
CA LEU A 80 -15.30 0.12 9.86
C LEU A 80 -15.76 0.95 11.06
#